data_AF-A0A225DA07-F1
#
_entry.id   AF-A0A225DA07-F1
#
_cell.length_a   1.000
_cell.length_b   1.000
_cell.length_c   1.000
_cell.angle_alpha   90.00
_cell.angle_beta   90.00
_cell.angle_gamma   90.00
#
_symmetry.space_group_name_H-M   'P 1'
#
loop_
_entity.id
_entity.type
_entity.pdbx_description
1 polymer ?
#
loop_
_entity_poly.entity_id
_entity_poly.type
_entity_poly.pdbx_seq_one_letter_code
_entity_poly.pdbx_strand_id
1 'polypeptide(L)'
;MTSSPGITLTATDLGEFVRHHSCDRRFHLAVHADQEVAPLPFFDRLRDAIDPVLAEVGRRREDQWEAELVAAGFRDLAADLPKGKRDEVTWAALAAVLSVLQPGGCGYARQVAVGGEIGAFRVYGLIDFLVVRWDGGSPRLTLVECKASRRDRTYHRVQVAVYRMLLRGLLDGQPVTVGGGHVPPEAVECVVARLDPDLNTTQSILALPPLGLTHEEADLARLLAPGGRLDATASRPLDEIGFQIDAKCDGCVYAPHCMTEGARLRCVELIGIDPVTIRLLRSAGLDTLDRLANPPLFDPKVEALARDPGFVESLDVLRLRARTRLHTIPGTRPGGSAVEPIPNTGVGHLRPSEANGVRLLRVYLAVDYDYTENRVGSLAARVTRGPGRLVTVVADGRPNPVVAERSQAIKDPHGKPVYYDRPLPDGCEVVEYKTTPWTSTDYPEDTAAEGELIRRFFDRLSGLIAREAGSEPVPVHFYVWSRSEVQHLIEGCCRAGPELLGPVRQLFGCREGLEQQMYSAVREEVDRRYALGWTGRGLGVVASLE
;
A
#
# COMPACT_ATOMS: atom_id res chain seq x y z
N MET A 1 26.42 -17.52 -26.78
CA MET A 1 25.45 -17.03 -25.78
C MET A 1 24.61 -18.24 -25.39
N THR A 2 25.07 -18.94 -24.36
CA THR A 2 24.38 -20.10 -23.78
C THR A 2 23.10 -19.60 -23.13
N SER A 3 21.94 -20.12 -23.55
CA SER A 3 20.64 -19.82 -22.93
C SER A 3 20.74 -20.09 -21.43
N SER A 4 20.53 -19.06 -20.60
CA SER A 4 20.34 -19.23 -19.17
C SER A 4 19.25 -20.29 -18.94
N PRO A 5 19.37 -21.15 -17.90
CA PRO A 5 18.27 -22.03 -17.52
C PRO A 5 17.00 -21.18 -17.39
N GLY A 6 15.92 -21.61 -18.06
CA GLY A 6 14.71 -20.79 -18.22
C GLY A 6 14.18 -20.33 -16.87
N ILE A 7 14.24 -19.02 -16.61
CA ILE A 7 13.76 -18.43 -15.37
C ILE A 7 12.26 -18.68 -15.28
N THR A 8 11.85 -19.23 -14.13
CA THR A 8 10.45 -19.56 -13.88
C THR A 8 9.79 -18.46 -13.06
N LEU A 9 8.62 -18.01 -13.52
CA LEU A 9 7.82 -16.97 -12.89
C LEU A 9 6.42 -17.46 -12.58
N THR A 10 5.78 -16.87 -11.58
CA THR A 10 4.34 -16.99 -11.40
C THR A 10 3.60 -15.75 -11.88
N ALA A 11 2.32 -15.88 -12.24
CA ALA A 11 1.45 -14.73 -12.51
C ALA A 11 1.39 -13.77 -11.30
N THR A 12 1.47 -14.32 -10.08
CA THR A 12 1.57 -13.55 -8.84
C THR A 12 2.85 -12.74 -8.77
N ASP A 13 4.00 -13.25 -9.20
CA ASP A 13 5.24 -12.47 -9.23
C ASP A 13 5.13 -11.24 -10.13
N LEU A 14 4.42 -11.37 -11.26
CA LEU A 14 4.18 -10.28 -12.21
C LEU A 14 3.18 -9.26 -11.66
N GLY A 15 2.08 -9.73 -11.06
CA GLY A 15 1.13 -8.86 -10.36
C GLY A 15 1.82 -8.09 -9.23
N GLU A 16 2.64 -8.78 -8.45
CA GLU A 16 3.36 -8.19 -7.33
C GLU A 16 4.46 -7.22 -7.76
N PHE A 17 5.13 -7.44 -8.90
CA PHE A 17 6.04 -6.47 -9.50
C PHE A 17 5.31 -5.15 -9.81
N VAL A 18 4.12 -5.22 -10.40
CA VAL A 18 3.29 -4.03 -10.70
C VAL A 18 2.78 -3.38 -9.40
N ARG A 19 2.29 -4.18 -8.44
CA ARG A 19 1.84 -3.70 -7.12
C ARG A 19 2.91 -2.89 -6.40
N HIS A 20 4.17 -3.32 -6.51
CA HIS A 20 5.32 -2.66 -5.89
C HIS A 20 6.00 -1.65 -6.82
N HIS A 21 5.19 -0.91 -7.59
CA HIS A 21 5.64 0.19 -8.47
C HIS A 21 6.76 -0.21 -9.44
N SER A 22 6.72 -1.43 -9.97
CA SER A 22 7.73 -1.96 -10.90
C SER A 22 9.15 -1.93 -10.33
N CYS A 23 9.30 -2.32 -9.06
CA CYS A 23 10.58 -2.40 -8.38
C CYS A 23 11.45 -3.54 -8.93
N ASP A 24 12.49 -3.19 -9.69
CA ASP A 24 13.42 -4.15 -10.31
C ASP A 24 14.14 -5.01 -9.27
N ARG A 25 14.53 -4.40 -8.13
CA ARG A 25 15.18 -5.11 -7.02
C ARG A 25 14.30 -6.21 -6.44
N ARG A 26 13.01 -5.92 -6.24
CA ARG A 26 12.03 -6.91 -5.75
C ARG A 26 11.92 -8.07 -6.73
N PHE A 27 11.82 -7.77 -8.02
CA PHE A 27 11.72 -8.80 -9.05
C PHE A 27 12.97 -9.70 -9.08
N HIS A 28 14.17 -9.10 -9.08
CA HIS A 28 15.43 -9.86 -9.04
C HIS A 28 15.50 -10.80 -7.83
N LEU A 29 15.16 -10.29 -6.63
CA LEU A 29 15.14 -11.11 -5.41
C LEU A 29 14.10 -12.24 -5.47
N ALA A 30 13.00 -12.06 -6.18
CA ALA A 30 11.99 -13.11 -6.37
C ALA A 30 12.48 -14.23 -7.29
N VAL A 31 13.14 -13.90 -8.39
CA VAL A 31 13.64 -14.91 -9.35
C VAL A 31 14.91 -15.61 -8.89
N HIS A 32 15.70 -14.96 -8.03
CA HIS A 32 16.94 -15.51 -7.44
C HIS A 32 16.82 -15.75 -5.93
N ALA A 33 15.62 -16.05 -5.45
CA ALA A 33 15.35 -16.19 -4.02
C ALA A 33 16.26 -17.25 -3.37
N ASP A 34 16.52 -18.37 -4.05
CA ASP A 34 17.39 -19.44 -3.54
C ASP A 34 18.85 -18.99 -3.36
N GLN A 35 19.31 -18.04 -4.17
CA GLN A 35 20.68 -17.52 -4.11
C GLN A 35 20.80 -16.35 -3.13
N GLU A 36 19.92 -15.35 -3.24
CA GLU A 36 20.07 -14.07 -2.56
C GLU A 36 19.40 -14.03 -1.20
N VAL A 37 18.38 -14.87 -0.99
CA VAL A 37 17.46 -14.72 0.14
C VAL A 37 17.41 -15.95 1.04
N ALA A 38 17.43 -17.16 0.48
CA ALA A 38 17.44 -18.40 1.25
C ALA A 38 18.63 -18.52 2.25
N PRO A 39 19.81 -17.94 2.00
CA PRO A 39 20.89 -17.92 2.99
C PRO A 39 20.60 -17.03 4.21
N LEU A 40 19.61 -16.13 4.14
CA LEU A 40 19.29 -15.22 5.23
C LEU A 40 18.53 -15.95 6.34
N PRO A 41 18.99 -15.83 7.61
CA PRO A 41 18.35 -16.52 8.71
C PRO A 41 16.92 -16.02 8.91
N PHE A 42 16.00 -16.96 9.14
CA PHE A 42 14.59 -16.72 9.42
C PHE A 42 13.79 -16.05 8.28
N PHE A 43 14.35 -15.87 7.08
CA PHE A 43 13.63 -15.23 5.99
C PHE A 43 12.36 -15.99 5.57
N ASP A 44 12.40 -17.32 5.59
CA ASP A 44 11.23 -18.15 5.27
C ASP A 44 10.01 -17.82 6.15
N ARG A 45 10.22 -17.36 7.39
CA ARG A 45 9.12 -16.96 8.29
C ARG A 45 8.45 -15.64 7.87
N LEU A 46 9.12 -14.83 7.05
CA LEU A 46 8.64 -13.55 6.54
C LEU A 46 7.95 -13.69 5.18
N ARG A 47 8.18 -14.81 4.48
CA ARG A 47 7.69 -15.03 3.12
C ARG A 47 6.18 -15.30 3.04
N ASP A 48 5.62 -15.95 4.07
CA ASP A 48 4.22 -16.38 4.11
C ASP A 48 3.31 -15.42 4.91
N ALA A 49 3.70 -14.15 5.02
CA ALA A 49 3.02 -13.15 5.86
C ALA A 49 1.75 -12.55 5.22
N ILE A 50 0.91 -13.34 4.55
CA ILE A 50 -0.48 -12.92 4.38
C ILE A 50 -1.11 -13.02 5.76
N ASP A 51 -1.69 -11.91 6.22
CA ASP A 51 -2.45 -11.89 7.47
C ASP A 51 -3.43 -13.08 7.50
N PRO A 52 -3.36 -13.98 8.49
CA PRO A 52 -4.25 -15.14 8.56
C PRO A 52 -5.73 -14.78 8.47
N VAL A 53 -6.12 -13.59 8.95
CA VAL A 53 -7.48 -13.06 8.83
C VAL A 53 -7.80 -12.75 7.36
N LEU A 54 -6.90 -12.09 6.63
CA LEU A 54 -7.08 -11.82 5.20
C LEU A 54 -7.16 -13.10 4.36
N ALA A 55 -6.33 -14.10 4.69
CA ALA A 55 -6.37 -15.40 4.02
C ALA A 55 -7.71 -16.11 4.25
N GLU A 56 -8.21 -16.13 5.49
CA GLU A 56 -9.49 -16.73 5.83
C GLU A 56 -10.67 -15.98 5.20
N VAL A 57 -10.66 -14.65 5.22
CA VAL A 57 -11.67 -13.83 4.53
C VAL A 57 -11.67 -14.13 3.03
N GLY A 58 -10.50 -14.23 2.40
CA GLY A 58 -10.36 -14.63 0.99
C GLY A 58 -11.05 -15.96 0.69
N ARG A 59 -10.73 -17.01 1.47
CA ARG A 59 -11.35 -18.34 1.33
C ARG A 59 -12.88 -18.30 1.45
N ARG A 60 -13.40 -17.61 2.46
CA ARG A 60 -14.85 -17.48 2.65
C ARG A 60 -15.53 -16.80 1.46
N ARG A 61 -14.88 -15.84 0.81
CA ARG A 61 -15.44 -15.18 -0.40
C ARG A 61 -15.38 -16.12 -1.60
N GLU A 62 -14.32 -16.90 -1.77
CA GLU A 62 -14.26 -17.96 -2.79
C GLU A 62 -15.38 -18.98 -2.64
N ASP A 63 -15.65 -19.44 -1.42
CA ASP A 63 -16.74 -20.39 -1.16
C ASP A 63 -18.13 -19.77 -1.47
N GLN A 64 -18.30 -18.45 -1.29
CA GLN A 64 -19.52 -17.74 -1.68
C GLN A 64 -19.70 -17.69 -3.21
N TRP A 65 -18.63 -17.44 -3.97
CA TRP A 65 -18.67 -17.48 -5.44
C TRP A 65 -18.92 -18.90 -5.98
N GLU A 66 -18.38 -19.92 -5.32
CA GLU A 66 -18.68 -21.32 -5.65
C GLU A 66 -20.15 -21.66 -5.40
N ALA A 67 -20.70 -21.24 -4.26
CA ALA A 67 -22.11 -21.46 -3.93
C ALA A 67 -23.04 -20.81 -4.97
N GLU A 68 -22.68 -19.63 -5.50
CA GLU A 68 -23.40 -18.98 -6.61
C GLU A 68 -23.43 -19.88 -7.87
N LEU A 69 -22.27 -20.43 -8.26
CA LEU A 69 -22.17 -21.32 -9.43
C LEU A 69 -23.03 -22.58 -9.26
N VAL A 70 -22.95 -23.21 -8.09
CA VAL A 70 -23.73 -24.41 -7.77
C VAL A 70 -25.23 -24.10 -7.79
N ALA A 71 -25.65 -22.97 -7.20
CA ALA A 71 -27.05 -22.53 -7.21
C ALA A 71 -27.55 -22.22 -8.64
N ALA A 72 -26.67 -21.74 -9.52
CA ALA A 72 -26.95 -21.53 -10.93
C ALA A 72 -26.91 -22.82 -11.78
N GLY A 73 -26.67 -23.98 -11.16
CA GLY A 73 -26.69 -25.30 -11.81
C GLY A 73 -25.38 -25.69 -12.52
N PHE A 74 -24.27 -24.98 -12.27
CA PHE A 74 -22.97 -25.37 -12.78
C PHE A 74 -22.44 -26.58 -12.00
N ARG A 75 -21.84 -27.53 -12.72
CA ARG A 75 -21.22 -28.73 -12.14
C ARG A 75 -19.75 -28.47 -11.84
N ASP A 76 -19.27 -28.95 -10.70
CA ASP A 76 -17.84 -29.03 -10.44
C ASP A 76 -17.21 -30.09 -11.36
N LEU A 77 -16.36 -29.66 -12.29
CA LEU A 77 -15.66 -30.49 -13.26
C LEU A 77 -14.36 -31.09 -12.68
N ALA A 78 -13.93 -30.57 -11.53
CA ALA A 78 -12.69 -30.95 -10.85
C ALA A 78 -12.91 -31.87 -9.64
N ALA A 79 -14.17 -32.14 -9.26
CA ALA A 79 -14.53 -32.91 -8.06
C ALA A 79 -13.76 -34.24 -7.92
N ASP A 80 -13.65 -35.00 -9.02
CA ASP A 80 -13.01 -36.32 -9.05
C ASP A 80 -11.57 -36.29 -9.59
N LEU A 81 -11.01 -35.10 -9.85
CA LEU A 81 -9.67 -34.97 -10.41
C LEU A 81 -8.58 -35.04 -9.32
N PRO A 82 -7.39 -35.58 -9.64
CA PRO A 82 -6.25 -35.53 -8.73
C PRO A 82 -5.88 -34.10 -8.39
N LYS A 83 -5.87 -33.79 -7.10
CA LYS A 83 -5.52 -32.48 -6.54
C LYS A 83 -4.05 -32.45 -6.11
N GLY A 84 -3.40 -31.32 -6.38
CA GLY A 84 -2.02 -31.06 -6.00
C GLY A 84 -1.86 -30.59 -4.55
N LYS A 85 -0.70 -29.99 -4.22
CA LYS A 85 -0.36 -29.62 -2.83
C LYS A 85 -1.15 -28.42 -2.29
N ARG A 86 -1.63 -27.56 -3.18
CA ARG A 86 -2.46 -26.38 -2.94
C ARG A 86 -3.88 -26.59 -3.44
N ASP A 87 -4.32 -27.86 -3.50
CA ASP A 87 -5.60 -28.25 -4.07
C ASP A 87 -5.75 -27.92 -5.57
N GLU A 88 -4.61 -27.72 -6.27
CA GLU A 88 -4.61 -27.34 -7.68
C GLU A 88 -4.92 -28.50 -8.62
N VAL A 89 -5.62 -28.20 -9.72
CA VAL A 89 -5.90 -29.13 -10.80
C VAL A 89 -5.15 -28.73 -12.06
N THR A 90 -4.46 -29.68 -12.67
CA THR A 90 -3.71 -29.40 -13.91
C THR A 90 -4.64 -29.14 -15.10
N TRP A 91 -4.25 -28.22 -15.98
CA TRP A 91 -4.98 -27.99 -17.24
C TRP A 91 -5.19 -29.27 -18.05
N ALA A 92 -4.19 -30.15 -18.13
CA ALA A 92 -4.30 -31.39 -18.90
C ALA A 92 -5.41 -32.33 -18.38
N ALA A 93 -5.53 -32.48 -17.06
CA ALA A 93 -6.58 -33.28 -16.44
C ALA A 93 -7.97 -32.64 -16.68
N LEU A 94 -8.08 -31.31 -16.52
CA LEU A 94 -9.32 -30.60 -16.75
C LEU A 94 -9.75 -30.64 -18.22
N ALA A 95 -8.82 -30.46 -19.16
CA ALA A 95 -9.08 -30.51 -20.60
C ALA A 95 -9.66 -31.86 -21.05
N ALA A 96 -9.23 -32.97 -20.42
CA ALA A 96 -9.82 -34.29 -20.67
C ALA A 96 -11.29 -34.34 -20.27
N VAL A 97 -11.66 -33.78 -19.10
CA VAL A 97 -13.06 -33.69 -18.64
C VAL A 97 -13.88 -32.78 -19.53
N LEU A 98 -13.32 -31.64 -19.93
CA LEU A 98 -13.97 -30.69 -20.85
C LEU A 98 -14.35 -31.35 -22.19
N SER A 99 -13.45 -32.19 -22.74
CA SER A 99 -13.67 -32.85 -24.03
C SER A 99 -14.87 -33.79 -24.07
N VAL A 100 -15.24 -34.38 -22.93
CA VAL A 100 -16.36 -35.32 -22.80
C VAL A 100 -17.62 -34.71 -22.21
N LEU A 101 -17.60 -33.40 -21.91
CA LEU A 101 -18.77 -32.67 -21.41
C LEU A 101 -19.91 -32.76 -22.43
N GLN A 102 -21.17 -32.86 -21.99
CA GLN A 102 -22.27 -32.86 -22.96
C GLN A 102 -22.42 -31.47 -23.59
N PRO A 103 -22.73 -31.35 -24.90
CA PRO A 103 -23.04 -30.06 -25.51
C PRO A 103 -24.11 -29.29 -24.73
N GLY A 104 -23.87 -28.01 -24.46
CA GLY A 104 -24.72 -27.17 -23.61
C GLY A 104 -24.52 -27.36 -22.10
N GLY A 105 -23.66 -28.30 -21.67
CA GLY A 105 -23.34 -28.49 -20.25
C GLY A 105 -22.49 -27.34 -19.69
N CYS A 106 -22.97 -26.71 -18.62
CA CYS A 106 -22.23 -25.71 -17.86
C CYS A 106 -21.45 -26.37 -16.71
N GLY A 107 -20.24 -25.87 -16.44
CA GLY A 107 -19.42 -26.37 -15.35
C GLY A 107 -18.32 -25.40 -14.93
N TYR A 108 -17.67 -25.68 -13.81
CA TYR A 108 -16.55 -24.89 -13.31
C TYR A 108 -15.45 -25.79 -12.75
N ALA A 109 -14.26 -25.22 -12.55
CA ALA A 109 -13.18 -25.84 -11.80
C ALA A 109 -12.44 -24.78 -10.98
N ARG A 110 -12.09 -25.10 -9.74
CA ARG A 110 -11.28 -24.25 -8.85
C ARG A 110 -9.78 -24.49 -9.05
N GLN A 111 -8.97 -23.48 -8.76
CA GLN A 111 -7.51 -23.59 -8.63
C GLN A 111 -6.86 -24.30 -9.83
N VAL A 112 -7.15 -23.82 -11.04
CA VAL A 112 -6.68 -24.45 -12.29
C VAL A 112 -5.25 -24.00 -12.60
N ALA A 113 -4.31 -24.93 -12.55
CA ALA A 113 -2.91 -24.70 -12.85
C ALA A 113 -2.68 -24.68 -14.36
N VAL A 114 -2.22 -23.53 -14.86
CA VAL A 114 -1.80 -23.30 -16.25
C VAL A 114 -0.33 -22.91 -16.28
N GLY A 115 0.37 -23.29 -17.35
CA GLY A 115 1.77 -22.91 -17.51
C GLY A 115 2.22 -23.00 -18.97
N GLY A 116 3.22 -22.21 -19.30
CA GLY A 116 3.70 -22.06 -20.67
C GLY A 116 4.87 -21.09 -20.75
N GLU A 117 5.31 -20.79 -21.97
CA GLU A 117 6.35 -19.80 -22.22
C GLU A 117 5.73 -18.46 -22.58
N ILE A 118 6.23 -17.38 -21.97
CA ILE A 118 5.89 -16.00 -22.36
C ILE A 118 7.21 -15.23 -22.48
N GLY A 119 7.59 -14.92 -23.73
CA GLY A 119 8.85 -14.23 -24.00
C GLY A 119 10.06 -15.08 -23.56
N ALA A 120 10.91 -14.53 -22.68
CA ALA A 120 12.11 -15.18 -22.16
C ALA A 120 11.85 -16.09 -20.95
N PHE A 121 10.61 -16.18 -20.47
CA PHE A 121 10.29 -16.79 -19.18
C PHE A 121 9.35 -17.98 -19.33
N ARG A 122 9.52 -18.96 -18.43
CA ARG A 122 8.50 -19.96 -18.19
C ARG A 122 7.55 -19.44 -17.12
N VAL A 123 6.29 -19.25 -17.45
CA VAL A 123 5.30 -18.63 -16.57
C VAL A 123 4.26 -19.65 -16.15
N TYR A 124 3.90 -19.64 -14.87
CA TYR A 124 2.86 -20.47 -14.28
C TYR A 124 1.78 -19.59 -13.63
N GLY A 125 0.53 -20.01 -13.73
CA GLY A 125 -0.61 -19.34 -13.12
C GLY A 125 -1.52 -20.35 -12.44
N LEU A 126 -2.22 -19.89 -11.40
CA LEU A 126 -3.25 -20.65 -10.71
C LEU A 126 -4.52 -19.84 -10.78
N ILE A 127 -5.45 -20.25 -11.65
CA ILE A 127 -6.70 -19.53 -11.90
C ILE A 127 -7.68 -19.91 -10.79
N ASP A 128 -8.28 -18.92 -10.13
CA ASP A 128 -9.21 -19.18 -9.02
C ASP A 128 -10.43 -19.99 -9.47
N PHE A 129 -11.10 -19.54 -10.54
CA PHE A 129 -12.14 -20.33 -11.22
C PHE A 129 -12.00 -20.28 -12.74
N LEU A 130 -12.16 -21.44 -13.37
CA LEU A 130 -12.45 -21.56 -14.79
C LEU A 130 -13.91 -21.96 -14.96
N VAL A 131 -14.69 -21.15 -15.66
CA VAL A 131 -16.13 -21.35 -15.87
C VAL A 131 -16.42 -21.63 -17.34
N VAL A 132 -17.17 -22.69 -17.61
CA VAL A 132 -17.58 -23.10 -18.95
C VAL A 132 -19.03 -22.73 -19.18
N ARG A 133 -19.30 -21.94 -20.22
CA ARG A 133 -20.64 -21.56 -20.67
C ARG A 133 -20.82 -21.88 -22.14
N TRP A 134 -22.07 -21.85 -22.61
CA TRP A 134 -22.42 -22.04 -24.00
C TRP A 134 -23.19 -20.83 -24.51
N ASP A 135 -22.78 -20.29 -25.65
CA ASP A 135 -23.42 -19.16 -26.33
C ASP A 135 -23.72 -19.58 -27.77
N GLY A 136 -25.00 -19.60 -28.15
CA GLY A 136 -25.42 -20.03 -29.48
C GLY A 136 -24.92 -21.44 -29.89
N GLY A 137 -24.72 -22.34 -28.93
CA GLY A 137 -24.18 -23.69 -29.17
C GLY A 137 -22.65 -23.75 -29.28
N SER A 138 -21.93 -22.64 -29.05
CA SER A 138 -20.47 -22.59 -29.00
C SER A 138 -19.98 -22.47 -27.55
N PRO A 139 -18.97 -23.25 -27.13
CA PRO A 139 -18.42 -23.17 -25.79
C PRO A 139 -17.58 -21.89 -25.59
N ARG A 140 -17.70 -21.27 -24.42
CA ARG A 140 -16.90 -20.14 -23.94
C ARG A 140 -16.25 -20.50 -22.61
N LEU A 141 -15.00 -20.06 -22.44
CA LEU A 141 -14.24 -20.25 -21.20
C LEU A 141 -14.05 -18.89 -20.54
N THR A 142 -14.60 -18.72 -19.35
CA THR A 142 -14.40 -17.51 -18.54
C THR A 142 -13.38 -17.81 -17.44
N LEU A 143 -12.26 -17.10 -17.44
CA LEU A 143 -11.27 -17.12 -16.37
C LEU A 143 -11.64 -16.07 -15.33
N VAL A 144 -11.75 -16.49 -14.07
CA VAL A 144 -12.17 -15.63 -12.97
C VAL A 144 -11.01 -15.53 -11.99
N GLU A 145 -10.58 -14.30 -11.71
CA GLU A 145 -9.71 -13.97 -10.59
C GLU A 145 -10.56 -13.36 -9.48
N CYS A 146 -10.52 -13.95 -8.29
CA CYS A 146 -11.33 -13.58 -7.14
C CYS A 146 -10.54 -12.70 -6.18
N LYS A 147 -11.12 -11.57 -5.77
CA LYS A 147 -10.47 -10.63 -4.85
C LYS A 147 -11.42 -10.16 -3.76
N ALA A 148 -11.02 -10.40 -2.51
CA ALA A 148 -11.65 -9.83 -1.32
C ALA A 148 -11.32 -8.33 -1.18
N SER A 149 -11.62 -7.54 -2.20
CA SER A 149 -11.44 -6.09 -2.25
C SER A 149 -12.54 -5.48 -3.09
N ARG A 150 -12.91 -4.22 -2.79
CA ARG A 150 -13.88 -3.44 -3.58
C ARG A 150 -13.24 -2.64 -4.71
N ARG A 151 -11.91 -2.48 -4.70
CA ARG A 151 -11.21 -1.60 -5.65
C ARG A 151 -10.73 -2.39 -6.87
N ASP A 152 -10.95 -1.80 -8.04
CA ASP A 152 -10.19 -2.22 -9.22
C ASP A 152 -8.72 -1.82 -9.04
N ARG A 153 -7.82 -2.77 -9.28
CA ARG A 153 -6.38 -2.61 -9.15
C ARG A 153 -5.72 -3.20 -10.38
N THR A 154 -4.82 -2.43 -10.96
CA THR A 154 -4.09 -2.79 -12.20
C THR A 154 -3.41 -4.16 -12.09
N TYR A 155 -2.84 -4.50 -10.93
CA TYR A 155 -2.13 -5.78 -10.79
C TYR A 155 -3.05 -7.01 -10.84
N HIS A 156 -4.34 -6.90 -10.46
CA HIS A 156 -5.31 -7.98 -10.64
C HIS A 156 -5.60 -8.22 -12.13
N ARG A 157 -5.69 -7.13 -12.91
CA ARG A 157 -5.87 -7.20 -14.37
C ARG A 157 -4.65 -7.83 -15.05
N VAL A 158 -3.46 -7.52 -14.56
CA VAL A 158 -2.20 -8.14 -15.03
C VAL A 158 -2.19 -9.64 -14.75
N GLN A 159 -2.59 -10.10 -13.56
CA GLN A 159 -2.67 -11.53 -13.24
C GLN A 159 -3.59 -12.28 -14.21
N VAL A 160 -4.81 -11.79 -14.41
CA VAL A 160 -5.77 -12.46 -15.30
C VAL A 160 -5.35 -12.38 -16.78
N ALA A 161 -4.67 -11.30 -17.20
CA ALA A 161 -4.07 -11.20 -18.53
C ALA A 161 -2.99 -12.29 -18.76
N VAL A 162 -2.15 -12.55 -17.75
CA VAL A 162 -1.19 -13.66 -17.80
C VAL A 162 -1.91 -15.00 -17.98
N TYR A 163 -2.98 -15.26 -17.21
CA TYR A 163 -3.74 -16.50 -17.37
C TYR A 163 -4.32 -16.66 -18.78
N ARG A 164 -4.85 -15.59 -19.35
CA ARG A 164 -5.39 -15.59 -20.71
C ARG A 164 -4.31 -15.89 -21.74
N MET A 165 -3.13 -15.25 -21.62
CA MET A 165 -2.00 -15.51 -22.51
C MET A 165 -1.54 -16.97 -22.42
N LEU A 166 -1.42 -17.51 -21.20
CA LEU A 166 -1.05 -18.91 -20.97
C LEU A 166 -2.08 -19.88 -21.58
N LEU A 167 -3.37 -19.65 -21.33
CA LEU A 167 -4.42 -20.54 -21.82
C LEU A 167 -4.54 -20.50 -23.34
N ARG A 168 -4.43 -19.31 -23.95
CA ARG A 168 -4.42 -19.18 -25.42
C ARG A 168 -3.25 -19.91 -26.04
N GLY A 169 -2.04 -19.76 -25.49
CA GLY A 169 -0.87 -20.51 -25.96
C GLY A 169 -1.06 -22.03 -25.86
N LEU A 170 -1.71 -22.50 -24.80
CA LEU A 170 -2.06 -23.93 -24.66
C LEU A 170 -3.08 -24.38 -25.72
N LEU A 171 -4.11 -23.58 -26.00
CA LEU A 171 -5.12 -23.88 -27.02
C LEU A 171 -4.56 -23.86 -28.45
N ASP A 172 -3.62 -22.94 -28.73
CA ASP A 172 -2.93 -22.86 -30.02
C ASP A 172 -2.03 -24.08 -30.26
N GLY A 173 -1.34 -24.55 -29.21
CA GLY A 173 -0.46 -25.72 -29.28
C GLY A 173 -1.21 -27.06 -29.29
N GLN A 174 -2.28 -27.16 -28.52
CA GLN A 174 -3.13 -28.34 -28.44
C GLN A 174 -4.60 -27.93 -28.31
N PRO A 175 -5.34 -27.88 -29.44
CA PRO A 175 -6.76 -27.52 -29.42
C PRO A 175 -7.55 -28.41 -28.48
N VAL A 176 -8.28 -27.77 -27.56
CA VAL A 176 -9.23 -28.46 -26.68
C VAL A 176 -10.64 -28.32 -27.26
N THR A 177 -11.38 -29.42 -27.24
CA THR A 177 -12.81 -29.40 -27.49
C THR A 177 -13.56 -29.36 -26.16
N VAL A 178 -14.69 -28.68 -26.13
CA VAL A 178 -15.63 -28.69 -25.00
C VAL A 178 -16.92 -29.29 -25.54
N GLY A 179 -17.24 -30.50 -25.07
CA GLY A 179 -18.34 -31.29 -25.61
C GLY A 179 -18.38 -31.41 -27.12
N GLY A 180 -17.21 -31.69 -27.72
CA GLY A 180 -17.05 -31.81 -29.17
C GLY A 180 -17.01 -30.48 -29.94
N GLY A 181 -17.35 -29.34 -29.31
CA GLY A 181 -17.20 -28.01 -29.90
C GLY A 181 -15.77 -27.47 -29.75
N HIS A 182 -15.23 -26.83 -30.79
CA HIS A 182 -13.92 -26.18 -30.71
C HIS A 182 -14.02 -24.86 -29.94
N VAL A 183 -13.06 -24.61 -29.03
CA VAL A 183 -12.92 -23.32 -28.34
C VAL A 183 -11.84 -22.52 -29.04
N PRO A 184 -12.19 -21.49 -29.83
CA PRO A 184 -11.16 -20.65 -30.43
C PRO A 184 -10.57 -19.68 -29.38
N PRO A 185 -9.33 -19.17 -29.57
CA PRO A 185 -8.66 -18.29 -28.60
C PRO A 185 -9.45 -17.02 -28.21
N GLU A 186 -10.30 -16.50 -29.08
CA GLU A 186 -11.20 -15.37 -28.82
C GLU A 186 -12.37 -15.70 -27.88
N ALA A 187 -12.73 -16.97 -27.72
CA ALA A 187 -13.77 -17.43 -26.79
C ALA A 187 -13.28 -17.56 -25.34
N VAL A 188 -12.00 -17.21 -25.08
CA VAL A 188 -11.45 -17.08 -23.73
C VAL A 188 -11.66 -15.66 -23.22
N GLU A 189 -12.53 -15.56 -22.23
CA GLU A 189 -12.93 -14.35 -21.54
C GLU A 189 -12.31 -14.29 -20.14
N CYS A 190 -12.20 -13.08 -19.60
CA CYS A 190 -11.57 -12.86 -18.29
C CYS A 190 -12.39 -11.86 -17.50
N VAL A 191 -12.60 -12.17 -16.22
CA VAL A 191 -13.24 -11.28 -15.26
C VAL A 191 -12.43 -11.25 -13.97
N VAL A 192 -12.52 -10.13 -13.25
CA VAL A 192 -12.00 -10.03 -11.88
C VAL A 192 -13.21 -9.82 -10.97
N ALA A 193 -13.56 -10.83 -10.21
CA ALA A 193 -14.65 -10.79 -9.26
C ALA A 193 -14.20 -10.14 -7.95
N ARG A 194 -15.02 -9.20 -7.48
CA ARG A 194 -14.70 -8.36 -6.33
C ARG A 194 -15.88 -8.31 -5.36
N LEU A 195 -15.68 -7.64 -4.24
CA LEU A 195 -16.80 -7.23 -3.40
C LEU A 195 -17.54 -6.08 -4.08
N ASP A 196 -18.86 -6.14 -4.02
CA ASP A 196 -19.72 -5.04 -4.43
C ASP A 196 -19.39 -3.80 -3.58
N PRO A 197 -19.09 -2.66 -4.22
CA PRO A 197 -18.69 -1.45 -3.50
C PRO A 197 -19.79 -0.93 -2.57
N ASP A 198 -21.06 -1.20 -2.90
CA ASP A 198 -22.24 -0.62 -2.30
C ASP A 198 -23.03 -1.59 -1.44
N LEU A 199 -22.71 -2.90 -1.45
CA LEU A 199 -23.50 -3.93 -0.76
C LEU A 199 -22.68 -4.88 0.11
N ASN A 200 -21.34 -4.80 0.14
CA ASN A 200 -20.43 -5.74 0.85
C ASN A 200 -20.75 -7.24 0.62
N THR A 201 -21.42 -7.52 -0.49
CA THR A 201 -21.65 -8.86 -1.03
C THR A 201 -20.62 -9.13 -2.11
N THR A 202 -20.51 -10.38 -2.53
CA THR A 202 -19.72 -10.74 -3.70
C THR A 202 -20.42 -10.25 -4.98
N GLN A 203 -19.66 -9.68 -5.91
CA GLN A 203 -20.16 -9.46 -7.26
C GLN A 203 -20.47 -10.81 -7.91
N SER A 204 -21.58 -10.91 -8.62
CA SER A 204 -21.94 -12.11 -9.36
C SER A 204 -20.94 -12.37 -10.48
N ILE A 205 -20.20 -13.48 -10.41
CA ILE A 205 -19.22 -13.83 -11.43
C ILE A 205 -19.87 -14.14 -12.79
N LEU A 206 -21.15 -14.52 -12.76
CA LEU A 206 -21.93 -14.81 -13.96
C LEU A 206 -22.38 -13.53 -14.67
N ALA A 207 -22.60 -12.44 -13.93
CA ALA A 207 -23.08 -11.17 -14.47
C ALA A 207 -21.97 -10.19 -14.89
N LEU A 208 -20.71 -10.44 -14.49
CA LEU A 208 -19.61 -9.54 -14.79
C LEU A 208 -19.28 -9.49 -16.30
N PRO A 209 -19.11 -8.27 -16.88
CA PRO A 209 -18.70 -8.15 -18.27
C PRO A 209 -17.22 -8.56 -18.43
N PRO A 210 -16.85 -9.20 -19.55
CA PRO A 210 -15.45 -9.53 -19.85
C PRO A 210 -14.57 -8.28 -19.92
N LEU A 211 -13.33 -8.41 -19.43
CA LEU A 211 -12.33 -7.34 -19.46
C LEU A 211 -11.67 -7.23 -20.84
N GLY A 212 -11.50 -5.98 -21.30
CA GLY A 212 -10.58 -5.65 -22.39
C GLY A 212 -9.14 -5.60 -21.88
N LEU A 213 -8.34 -6.61 -22.22
CA LEU A 213 -6.97 -6.81 -21.68
C LEU A 213 -5.86 -6.57 -22.72
N THR A 214 -6.18 -5.99 -23.87
CA THR A 214 -5.22 -5.82 -24.98
C THR A 214 -4.00 -5.00 -24.60
N HIS A 215 -4.15 -3.97 -23.76
CA HIS A 215 -3.02 -3.15 -23.32
C HIS A 215 -2.14 -3.90 -22.32
N GLU A 216 -2.75 -4.58 -21.35
CA GLU A 216 -2.05 -5.40 -20.37
C GLU A 216 -1.28 -6.54 -21.02
N GLU A 217 -1.87 -7.23 -22.00
CA GLU A 217 -1.22 -8.29 -22.79
C GLU A 217 -0.02 -7.74 -23.59
N ALA A 218 -0.16 -6.58 -24.25
CA ALA A 218 0.91 -5.95 -25.01
C ALA A 218 2.07 -5.49 -24.10
N ASP A 219 1.75 -4.92 -22.93
CA ASP A 219 2.75 -4.52 -21.94
C ASP A 219 3.48 -5.74 -21.37
N LEU A 220 2.77 -6.82 -21.06
CA LEU A 220 3.37 -8.08 -20.59
C LEU A 220 4.30 -8.68 -21.64
N ALA A 221 3.87 -8.73 -22.90
CA ALA A 221 4.70 -9.23 -24.01
C ALA A 221 6.01 -8.45 -24.14
N ARG A 222 5.96 -7.11 -24.05
CA ARG A 222 7.16 -6.25 -24.09
C ARG A 222 8.03 -6.41 -22.84
N LEU A 223 7.40 -6.54 -21.67
CA LEU A 223 8.08 -6.63 -20.38
C LEU A 223 8.87 -7.95 -20.25
N LEU A 224 8.29 -9.04 -20.76
CA LEU A 224 8.81 -10.42 -20.69
C LEU A 224 9.62 -10.84 -21.92
N ALA A 225 9.64 -10.04 -23.00
CA ALA A 225 10.42 -10.35 -24.19
C ALA A 225 11.91 -10.60 -23.87
N PRO A 226 12.62 -11.41 -24.68
CA PRO A 226 14.08 -11.49 -24.62
C PRO A 226 14.74 -10.11 -24.75
N GLY A 227 15.63 -9.77 -23.82
CA GLY A 227 16.22 -8.43 -23.69
C GLY A 227 15.26 -7.35 -23.17
N GLY A 228 14.01 -7.71 -22.84
CA GLY A 228 13.03 -6.86 -22.18
C GLY A 228 13.45 -6.49 -20.76
N ARG A 229 12.71 -5.59 -20.12
CA ARG A 229 13.09 -5.04 -18.81
C ARG A 229 13.26 -6.12 -17.74
N LEU A 230 12.35 -7.10 -17.67
CA LEU A 230 12.47 -8.16 -16.65
C LEU A 230 13.63 -9.10 -16.94
N ASP A 231 13.85 -9.46 -18.20
CA ASP A 231 14.97 -10.33 -18.60
C ASP A 231 16.32 -9.66 -18.30
N ALA A 232 16.43 -8.37 -18.63
CA ALA A 232 17.58 -7.55 -18.29
C ALA A 232 17.77 -7.43 -16.76
N THR A 233 16.71 -7.20 -15.99
CA THR A 233 16.79 -7.13 -14.52
C THR A 233 17.18 -8.46 -13.90
N ALA A 234 16.65 -9.58 -14.39
CA ALA A 234 17.00 -10.91 -13.90
C ALA A 234 18.47 -11.25 -14.16
N SER A 235 19.02 -10.80 -15.28
CA SER A 235 20.40 -11.09 -15.67
C SER A 235 21.44 -10.17 -15.02
N ARG A 236 21.02 -9.05 -14.41
CA ARG A 236 21.92 -8.07 -13.78
C ARG A 236 22.36 -8.51 -12.39
N PRO A 237 23.64 -8.30 -12.00
CA PRO A 237 24.09 -8.50 -10.63
C PRO A 237 23.25 -7.71 -9.64
N LEU A 238 23.02 -8.29 -8.46
CA LEU A 238 22.14 -7.71 -7.45
C LEU A 238 22.59 -6.30 -7.06
N ASP A 239 23.87 -6.08 -6.74
CA ASP A 239 24.46 -4.80 -6.34
C ASP A 239 24.33 -3.66 -7.39
N GLU A 240 24.22 -4.00 -8.66
CA GLU A 240 23.96 -3.05 -9.74
C GLU A 240 22.50 -2.58 -9.80
N ILE A 241 21.57 -3.27 -9.14
CA ILE A 241 20.14 -2.94 -9.15
C ILE A 241 19.81 -2.02 -7.97
N GLY A 242 19.70 -0.72 -8.27
CA GLY A 242 19.22 0.28 -7.32
C GLY A 242 17.75 0.09 -6.94
N PHE A 243 17.35 0.63 -5.78
CA PHE A 243 15.98 0.58 -5.28
C PHE A 243 15.63 1.86 -4.52
N GLN A 244 14.34 2.09 -4.31
CA GLN A 244 13.87 3.21 -3.49
C GLN A 244 13.05 2.65 -2.35
N ILE A 245 13.42 3.04 -1.12
CA ILE A 245 12.60 2.79 0.06
C ILE A 245 11.51 3.85 0.12
N ASP A 246 10.26 3.41 -0.01
CA ASP A 246 9.06 4.23 0.06
C ASP A 246 7.88 3.40 0.62
N ALA A 247 6.66 3.95 0.59
CA ALA A 247 5.46 3.29 1.13
C ALA A 247 5.16 1.90 0.54
N LYS A 248 5.64 1.57 -0.68
CA LYS A 248 5.44 0.23 -1.25
C LYS A 248 6.23 -0.84 -0.48
N CYS A 249 7.28 -0.44 0.24
CA CYS A 249 8.13 -1.37 0.96
C CYS A 249 7.44 -1.95 2.20
N ASP A 250 6.43 -1.28 2.75
CA ASP A 250 5.71 -1.75 3.95
C ASP A 250 5.01 -3.09 3.72
N GLY A 251 4.53 -3.34 2.49
CA GLY A 251 3.91 -4.61 2.08
C GLY A 251 4.86 -5.57 1.37
N CYS A 252 6.15 -5.25 1.26
CA CYS A 252 7.10 -6.03 0.48
C CYS A 252 7.80 -7.07 1.35
N VAL A 253 7.64 -8.36 1.03
CA VAL A 253 8.30 -9.47 1.74
C VAL A 253 9.84 -9.38 1.71
N TYR A 254 10.41 -8.67 0.73
CA TYR A 254 11.86 -8.47 0.59
C TYR A 254 12.38 -7.18 1.25
N ALA A 255 11.51 -6.36 1.85
CA ALA A 255 11.95 -5.15 2.54
C ALA A 255 12.98 -5.42 3.66
N PRO A 256 12.88 -6.49 4.47
CA PRO A 256 13.89 -6.84 5.46
C PRO A 256 15.28 -7.08 4.85
N HIS A 257 15.34 -7.72 3.66
CA HIS A 257 16.60 -7.85 2.92
C HIS A 257 17.13 -6.47 2.52
N CYS A 258 16.34 -5.68 1.78
CA CYS A 258 16.78 -4.37 1.29
C CYS A 258 17.21 -3.40 2.41
N MET A 259 16.49 -3.38 3.53
CA MET A 259 16.80 -2.53 4.67
C MET A 259 18.07 -2.98 5.40
N THR A 260 18.22 -4.29 5.64
CA THR A 260 19.37 -4.84 6.39
C THR A 260 20.65 -4.76 5.58
N GLU A 261 20.61 -5.21 4.31
CA GLU A 261 21.77 -5.12 3.42
C GLU A 261 22.10 -3.67 3.09
N GLY A 262 21.08 -2.83 2.90
CA GLY A 262 21.27 -1.39 2.75
C GLY A 262 21.96 -0.75 3.95
N ALA A 263 21.64 -1.18 5.18
CA ALA A 263 22.29 -0.68 6.39
C ALA A 263 23.73 -1.20 6.52
N ARG A 264 23.96 -2.49 6.23
CA ARG A 264 25.27 -3.13 6.25
C ARG A 264 26.24 -2.48 5.26
N LEU A 265 25.77 -2.21 4.05
CA LEU A 265 26.54 -1.59 2.96
C LEU A 265 26.49 -0.05 2.98
N ARG A 266 25.69 0.55 3.87
CA ARG A 266 25.45 1.99 3.99
C ARG A 266 25.02 2.60 2.64
N CYS A 267 24.07 1.94 1.99
CA CYS A 267 23.51 2.31 0.71
C CYS A 267 22.73 3.65 0.78
N VAL A 268 22.88 4.50 -0.25
CA VAL A 268 22.14 5.78 -0.36
C VAL A 268 20.62 5.58 -0.53
N GLU A 269 20.20 4.40 -0.95
CA GLU A 269 18.80 3.97 -1.07
C GLU A 269 18.03 4.09 0.25
N LEU A 270 18.71 4.01 1.39
CA LEU A 270 18.11 4.08 2.72
C LEU A 270 17.48 5.43 3.06
N ILE A 271 17.83 6.50 2.34
CA ILE A 271 17.21 7.83 2.52
C ILE A 271 16.04 8.08 1.55
N GLY A 272 15.60 7.05 0.83
CA GLY A 272 14.35 7.06 0.04
C GLY A 272 14.42 7.84 -1.26
N ILE A 273 15.63 8.01 -1.82
CA ILE A 273 15.87 8.67 -3.10
C ILE A 273 15.39 7.78 -4.25
N ASP A 274 14.90 8.39 -5.34
CA ASP A 274 14.47 7.65 -6.52
C ASP A 274 15.65 7.02 -7.31
N PRO A 275 15.41 5.94 -8.10
CA PRO A 275 16.48 5.23 -8.79
C PRO A 275 17.23 6.06 -9.85
N VAL A 276 16.64 7.12 -10.42
CA VAL A 276 17.34 8.00 -11.38
C VAL A 276 18.40 8.80 -10.64
N THR A 277 18.01 9.47 -9.55
CA THR A 277 18.93 10.24 -8.71
C THR A 277 20.03 9.35 -8.11
N ILE A 278 19.71 8.12 -7.71
CA ILE A 278 20.71 7.13 -7.26
C ILE A 278 21.75 6.85 -8.34
N ARG A 279 21.34 6.65 -9.60
CA ARG A 279 22.29 6.44 -10.71
C ARG A 279 23.20 7.65 -10.92
N LEU A 280 22.64 8.87 -10.85
CA LEU A 280 23.42 10.10 -10.95
C LEU A 280 24.43 10.22 -9.81
N LEU A 281 24.02 9.96 -8.57
CA LEU A 281 24.91 9.93 -7.40
C LEU A 281 26.05 8.91 -7.56
N ARG A 282 25.73 7.68 -7.98
CA ARG A 282 26.74 6.64 -8.25
C ARG A 282 27.71 7.06 -9.35
N SER A 283 27.24 7.70 -10.42
CA SER A 283 28.10 8.21 -11.50
C SER A 283 29.07 9.30 -11.02
N ALA A 284 28.65 10.06 -10.00
CA ALA A 284 29.46 11.05 -9.31
C ALA A 284 30.35 10.46 -8.20
N GLY A 285 30.34 9.15 -7.98
CA GLY A 285 31.11 8.48 -6.92
C GLY A 285 30.50 8.60 -5.52
N LEU A 286 29.24 9.02 -5.40
CA LEU A 286 28.49 9.18 -4.14
C LEU A 286 27.55 7.98 -3.92
N ASP A 287 28.10 6.77 -3.97
CA ASP A 287 27.41 5.49 -3.90
C ASP A 287 27.03 5.03 -2.49
N THR A 288 27.69 5.57 -1.45
CA THR A 288 27.41 5.26 -0.05
C THR A 288 26.97 6.48 0.74
N LEU A 289 26.28 6.26 1.86
CA LEU A 289 25.90 7.30 2.80
C LEU A 289 27.11 8.03 3.35
N ASP A 290 28.25 7.36 3.58
CA ASP A 290 29.48 8.01 4.05
C ASP A 290 30.01 9.03 3.03
N ARG A 291 30.05 8.65 1.75
CA ARG A 291 30.49 9.53 0.66
C ARG A 291 29.48 10.63 0.38
N LEU A 292 28.19 10.33 0.43
CA LEU A 292 27.14 11.33 0.26
C LEU A 292 27.09 12.32 1.44
N ALA A 293 27.33 11.88 2.67
CA ALA A 293 27.40 12.75 3.84
C ALA A 293 28.57 13.74 3.75
N ASN A 294 29.70 13.26 3.24
CA ASN A 294 30.96 14.01 3.13
C ASN A 294 31.53 13.88 1.71
N PRO A 295 30.89 14.52 0.70
CA PRO A 295 31.35 14.43 -0.67
C PRO A 295 32.76 15.03 -0.79
N PRO A 296 33.64 14.48 -1.64
CA PRO A 296 34.98 15.02 -1.83
C PRO A 296 34.90 16.47 -2.31
N LEU A 297 35.65 17.36 -1.66
CA LEU A 297 35.71 18.77 -2.04
C LEU A 297 36.42 18.91 -3.40
N PHE A 298 35.88 19.78 -4.27
CA PHE A 298 36.44 20.09 -5.58
C PHE A 298 36.56 18.89 -6.54
N ASP A 299 35.76 17.84 -6.35
CA ASP A 299 35.67 16.74 -7.32
C ASP A 299 34.85 17.20 -8.55
N PRO A 300 35.45 17.20 -9.77
CA PRO A 300 34.76 17.62 -10.98
C PRO A 300 33.47 16.85 -11.26
N LYS A 301 33.37 15.58 -10.82
CA LYS A 301 32.16 14.77 -11.01
C LYS A 301 31.02 15.23 -10.11
N VAL A 302 31.34 15.64 -8.88
CA VAL A 302 30.35 16.21 -7.94
C VAL A 302 29.89 17.59 -8.41
N GLU A 303 30.80 18.40 -8.95
CA GLU A 303 30.44 19.68 -9.57
C GLU A 303 29.57 19.50 -10.82
N ALA A 304 29.85 18.49 -11.64
CA ALA A 304 29.05 18.17 -12.81
C ALA A 304 27.64 17.70 -12.41
N LEU A 305 27.51 16.90 -11.35
CA LEU A 305 26.22 16.46 -10.82
C LEU A 305 25.32 17.64 -10.47
N ALA A 306 25.84 18.66 -9.79
CA ALA A 306 25.08 19.85 -9.42
C ALA A 306 24.60 20.69 -10.63
N ARG A 307 25.20 20.47 -11.82
CA ARG A 307 24.82 21.12 -13.08
C ARG A 307 23.99 20.21 -14.00
N ASP A 308 23.79 18.94 -13.62
CA ASP A 308 23.04 17.99 -14.43
C ASP A 308 21.54 18.35 -14.42
N PRO A 309 20.89 18.58 -15.58
CA PRO A 309 19.48 18.92 -15.63
C PRO A 309 18.54 17.85 -15.06
N GLY A 310 18.99 16.59 -15.00
CA GLY A 310 18.27 15.48 -14.40
C GLY A 310 18.41 15.41 -12.87
N PHE A 311 19.34 16.16 -12.26
CA PHE A 311 19.53 16.21 -10.82
C PHE A 311 18.67 17.33 -10.21
N VAL A 312 17.44 16.98 -9.84
CA VAL A 312 16.44 17.94 -9.31
C VAL A 312 16.52 18.14 -7.80
N GLU A 313 17.24 17.27 -7.09
CA GLU A 313 17.37 17.29 -5.63
C GLU A 313 18.46 18.27 -5.17
N SER A 314 18.33 18.78 -3.94
CA SER A 314 19.40 19.60 -3.33
C SER A 314 20.48 18.70 -2.73
N LEU A 315 21.71 18.79 -3.25
CA LEU A 315 22.85 18.04 -2.73
C LEU A 315 23.06 18.29 -1.23
N ASP A 316 22.85 19.52 -0.75
CA ASP A 316 22.99 19.84 0.68
C ASP A 316 21.90 19.17 1.54
N VAL A 317 20.68 19.05 1.03
CA VAL A 317 19.60 18.30 1.71
C VAL A 317 19.92 16.81 1.71
N LEU A 318 20.45 16.26 0.61
CA LEU A 318 20.85 14.85 0.55
C LEU A 318 22.02 14.54 1.49
N ARG A 319 23.02 15.44 1.59
CA ARG A 319 24.12 15.36 2.56
C ARG A 319 23.60 15.33 4.00
N LEU A 320 22.65 16.23 4.32
CA LEU A 320 22.01 16.27 5.63
C LEU A 320 21.30 14.95 5.95
N ARG A 321 20.44 14.48 5.03
CA ARG A 321 19.72 13.20 5.18
C ARG A 321 20.68 12.02 5.37
N ALA A 322 21.77 11.98 4.60
CA ALA A 322 22.78 10.93 4.73
C ALA A 322 23.46 10.95 6.10
N ARG A 323 23.85 12.14 6.60
CA ARG A 323 24.43 12.30 7.94
C ARG A 323 23.48 11.87 9.04
N THR A 324 22.23 12.33 8.99
CA THR A 324 21.20 11.95 9.96
C THR A 324 20.96 10.43 9.94
N ARG A 325 20.90 9.82 8.75
CA ARG A 325 20.74 8.38 8.59
C ARG A 325 21.91 7.58 9.16
N LEU A 326 23.15 8.05 8.97
CA LEU A 326 24.33 7.39 9.54
C LEU A 326 24.29 7.36 11.07
N HIS A 327 23.64 8.32 11.73
CA HIS A 327 23.55 8.38 13.19
C HIS A 327 22.86 7.15 13.81
N THR A 328 21.90 6.55 13.11
CA THR A 328 21.10 5.43 13.63
C THR A 328 21.53 4.07 13.08
N ILE A 329 22.55 4.02 12.21
CA ILE A 329 23.07 2.76 11.66
C ILE A 329 24.12 2.18 12.62
N PRO A 330 24.00 0.91 13.05
CA PRO A 330 25.00 0.29 13.91
C PRO A 330 26.42 0.34 13.33
N GLY A 331 27.41 0.61 14.19
CA GLY A 331 28.83 0.64 13.80
C GLY A 331 29.31 1.94 13.16
N THR A 332 28.51 3.01 13.17
CA THR A 332 28.96 4.36 12.86
C THR A 332 29.40 5.10 14.13
N ARG A 333 30.26 6.12 13.98
CA ARG A 333 30.61 7.01 15.09
C ARG A 333 29.49 8.05 15.22
N PRO A 334 28.82 8.17 16.38
CA PRO A 334 27.74 9.14 16.54
C PRO A 334 28.32 10.56 16.48
N GLY A 335 27.94 11.29 15.44
CA GLY A 335 28.04 12.75 15.35
C GLY A 335 26.73 13.30 14.80
N GLY A 336 26.27 14.44 15.30
CA GLY A 336 24.94 15.00 14.98
C GLY A 336 23.79 14.38 15.79
N SER A 337 22.54 14.66 15.40
CA SER A 337 21.34 14.02 15.96
C SER A 337 20.69 13.08 14.93
N ALA A 338 19.90 12.14 15.44
CA ALA A 338 19.04 11.28 14.63
C ALA A 338 17.82 12.02 14.04
N VAL A 339 17.57 13.27 14.46
CA VAL A 339 16.59 14.18 13.86
C VAL A 339 17.26 15.53 13.60
N GLU A 340 17.27 15.98 12.35
CA GLU A 340 17.89 17.26 11.97
C GLU A 340 16.91 18.10 11.14
N PRO A 341 16.73 19.41 11.44
CA PRO A 341 15.88 20.27 10.64
C PRO A 341 16.53 20.56 9.27
N ILE A 342 15.74 20.41 8.20
CA ILE A 342 16.15 20.74 6.83
C ILE A 342 16.11 22.27 6.67
N PRO A 343 17.23 22.92 6.30
CA PRO A 343 17.29 24.36 6.16
C PRO A 343 16.45 24.85 4.98
N ASN A 344 16.03 26.13 5.04
CA ASN A 344 15.34 26.82 3.94
C ASN A 344 14.02 26.17 3.47
N THR A 345 13.36 25.39 4.33
CA THR A 345 12.07 24.73 4.04
C THR A 345 10.85 25.67 4.10
N GLY A 346 11.08 26.97 4.35
CA GLY A 346 10.04 27.99 4.42
C GLY A 346 9.20 27.93 5.69
N VAL A 347 8.07 28.64 5.70
CA VAL A 347 7.13 28.70 6.84
C VAL A 347 6.25 27.45 6.89
N GLY A 348 6.04 26.92 8.10
CA GLY A 348 5.24 25.72 8.33
C GLY A 348 3.81 25.86 7.88
N HIS A 349 3.25 24.76 7.36
CA HIS A 349 1.82 24.70 7.10
C HIS A 349 1.04 24.38 8.38
N LEU A 350 1.73 23.88 9.42
CA LEU A 350 1.16 23.71 10.75
C LEU A 350 0.89 25.09 11.37
N ARG A 351 -0.38 25.37 11.66
CA ARG A 351 -0.77 26.62 12.30
C ARG A 351 -0.29 26.62 13.76
N PRO A 352 0.27 27.74 14.27
CA PRO A 352 0.54 27.89 15.70
C PRO A 352 -0.75 27.88 16.54
N SER A 353 -0.64 28.11 17.86
CA SER A 353 -1.80 28.31 18.75
C SER A 353 -2.62 29.57 18.44
N GLU A 354 -2.22 30.37 17.45
CA GLU A 354 -2.88 31.62 17.06
C GLU A 354 -2.87 31.79 15.52
N ALA A 355 -3.94 32.36 14.99
CA ALA A 355 -4.11 32.75 13.58
C ALA A 355 -4.62 34.19 13.51
N ASN A 356 -3.90 35.09 12.83
CA ASN A 356 -4.23 36.52 12.73
C ASN A 356 -4.45 37.20 14.09
N GLY A 357 -3.69 36.83 15.12
CA GLY A 357 -3.83 37.36 16.48
C GLY A 357 -5.02 36.80 17.28
N VAL A 358 -5.79 35.88 16.70
CA VAL A 358 -6.89 35.17 17.37
C VAL A 358 -6.43 33.77 17.74
N ARG A 359 -6.74 33.35 18.98
CA ARG A 359 -6.40 32.03 19.47
C ARG A 359 -7.11 30.94 18.67
N LEU A 360 -6.35 29.95 18.21
CA LEU A 360 -6.84 28.85 17.41
C LEU A 360 -7.32 27.72 18.31
N LEU A 361 -8.49 27.18 18.00
CA LEU A 361 -8.95 25.92 18.57
C LEU A 361 -8.38 24.79 17.70
N ARG A 362 -7.48 24.02 18.28
CA ARG A 362 -6.73 22.96 17.60
C ARG A 362 -7.42 21.63 17.87
N VAL A 363 -7.78 20.92 16.81
CA VAL A 363 -8.42 19.59 16.88
C VAL A 363 -7.45 18.55 16.34
N TYR A 364 -6.96 17.66 17.19
CA TYR A 364 -6.12 16.53 16.78
C TYR A 364 -7.04 15.35 16.53
N LEU A 365 -7.11 14.87 15.30
CA LEU A 365 -8.02 13.81 14.86
C LEU A 365 -7.22 12.57 14.43
N ALA A 366 -7.63 11.42 14.95
CA ALA A 366 -7.19 10.10 14.51
C ALA A 366 -8.39 9.32 13.96
N VAL A 367 -8.18 8.66 12.83
CA VAL A 367 -9.19 7.83 12.16
C VAL A 367 -8.59 6.43 12.02
N ASP A 368 -9.17 5.48 12.73
CA ASP A 368 -8.81 4.08 12.59
C ASP A 368 -9.74 3.40 11.58
N TYR A 369 -9.13 2.68 10.64
CA TYR A 369 -9.84 2.08 9.53
C TYR A 369 -9.61 0.57 9.50
N ASP A 370 -10.70 -0.17 9.58
CA ASP A 370 -10.71 -1.61 9.41
C ASP A 370 -10.64 -1.91 7.90
N TYR A 371 -9.46 -2.33 7.45
CA TYR A 371 -9.24 -2.65 6.03
C TYR A 371 -9.89 -3.97 5.60
N THR A 372 -10.20 -4.88 6.53
CA THR A 372 -10.85 -6.16 6.20
C THR A 372 -12.34 -5.94 5.91
N GLU A 373 -12.97 -5.06 6.68
CA GLU A 373 -14.37 -4.71 6.52
C GLU A 373 -14.57 -3.48 5.63
N ASN A 374 -13.50 -2.73 5.40
CA ASN A 374 -13.46 -1.46 4.66
C ASN A 374 -14.37 -0.42 5.33
N ARG A 375 -14.21 -0.24 6.64
CA ARG A 375 -15.06 0.61 7.48
C ARG A 375 -14.25 1.37 8.53
N VAL A 376 -14.76 2.52 8.96
CA VAL A 376 -14.22 3.26 10.10
C VAL A 376 -14.49 2.46 11.39
N GLY A 377 -13.42 1.95 12.01
CA GLY A 377 -13.50 1.16 13.24
C GLY A 377 -13.52 2.03 14.50
N SER A 378 -12.78 3.15 14.47
CA SER A 378 -12.80 4.13 15.55
C SER A 378 -12.44 5.54 15.09
N LEU A 379 -12.92 6.53 15.84
CA LEU A 379 -12.63 7.94 15.70
C LEU A 379 -12.26 8.51 17.06
N ALA A 380 -11.12 9.18 17.12
CA ALA A 380 -10.68 9.87 18.30
C ALA A 380 -10.29 11.30 17.97
N ALA A 381 -10.76 12.26 18.76
CA ALA A 381 -10.34 13.64 18.64
C ALA A 381 -10.04 14.25 20.00
N ARG A 382 -9.01 15.11 20.03
CA ARG A 382 -8.70 15.96 21.17
C ARG A 382 -8.77 17.42 20.77
N VAL A 383 -9.46 18.21 21.58
CA VAL A 383 -9.62 19.65 21.37
C VAL A 383 -8.78 20.42 22.38
N THR A 384 -7.97 21.36 21.92
CA THR A 384 -7.24 22.30 22.81
C THR A 384 -7.27 23.72 22.27
N ARG A 385 -7.45 24.67 23.19
CA ARG A 385 -7.33 26.12 22.96
C ARG A 385 -6.10 26.72 23.65
N GLY A 386 -5.28 25.94 24.33
CA GLY A 386 -4.20 26.50 25.13
C GLY A 386 -3.08 27.17 24.29
N PRO A 387 -2.34 28.14 24.85
CA PRO A 387 -1.25 28.80 24.13
C PRO A 387 -0.02 27.91 23.96
N GLY A 388 0.08 26.87 24.79
CA GLY A 388 1.27 26.02 24.89
C GLY A 388 1.46 25.11 23.70
N ARG A 389 2.70 24.67 23.52
CA ARG A 389 3.03 23.56 22.60
C ARG A 389 2.72 22.25 23.30
N LEU A 390 2.10 21.31 22.59
CA LEU A 390 1.97 19.95 23.11
C LEU A 390 3.34 19.31 23.18
N VAL A 391 3.66 18.72 24.32
CA VAL A 391 4.92 18.02 24.57
C VAL A 391 4.67 16.72 25.32
N THR A 392 5.46 15.71 24.99
CA THR A 392 5.65 14.52 25.83
C THR A 392 6.77 14.86 26.81
N VAL A 393 6.45 14.99 28.10
CA VAL A 393 7.46 15.39 29.10
C VAL A 393 8.41 14.24 29.34
N VAL A 394 9.72 14.43 29.14
CA VAL A 394 10.72 13.42 29.48
C VAL A 394 11.21 13.66 30.92
N ALA A 395 10.99 12.70 31.80
CA ALA A 395 11.44 12.71 33.19
C ALA A 395 12.36 11.50 33.43
N ASP A 396 13.54 11.72 34.03
CA ASP A 396 14.54 10.66 34.30
C ASP A 396 14.92 9.81 33.07
N GLY A 397 14.99 10.46 31.90
CA GLY A 397 15.32 9.80 30.63
C GLY A 397 14.21 8.90 30.07
N ARG A 398 12.99 8.97 30.63
CA ARG A 398 11.82 8.24 30.14
C ARG A 398 10.72 9.20 29.73
N PRO A 399 10.08 9.00 28.56
CA PRO A 399 8.92 9.79 28.18
C PRO A 399 7.75 9.49 29.14
N ASN A 400 7.19 10.53 29.73
CA ASN A 400 5.93 10.46 30.44
C ASN A 400 4.80 10.27 29.42
N PRO A 401 3.97 9.22 29.52
CA PRO A 401 2.88 8.99 28.58
C PRO A 401 1.79 10.07 28.63
N VAL A 402 1.78 10.92 29.68
CA VAL A 402 0.86 12.04 29.80
C VAL A 402 1.36 13.23 28.99
N VAL A 403 0.61 13.59 27.95
CA VAL A 403 0.88 14.79 27.14
C VAL A 403 0.58 16.04 27.96
N ALA A 404 1.49 17.01 27.92
CA ALA A 404 1.36 18.30 28.60
C ALA A 404 1.41 19.46 27.59
N GLU A 405 0.91 20.63 28.01
CA GLU A 405 1.17 21.88 27.33
C GLU A 405 2.34 22.62 27.96
N ARG A 406 3.37 22.87 27.16
CA ARG A 406 4.54 23.64 27.54
C ARG A 406 4.38 25.11 27.13
N SER A 407 4.47 26.00 28.11
CA SER A 407 4.51 27.45 27.90
C SER A 407 5.81 28.03 28.44
N GLN A 408 6.35 29.05 27.78
CA GLN A 408 7.51 29.78 28.29
C GLN A 408 7.03 30.77 29.35
N ALA A 409 7.54 30.64 30.58
CA ALA A 409 7.11 31.46 31.70
C ALA A 409 7.95 32.75 31.81
N ILE A 410 9.26 32.63 32.05
CA ILE A 410 10.20 33.75 32.28
C ILE A 410 11.60 33.31 31.81
N LYS A 411 12.50 34.24 31.47
CA LYS A 411 13.94 33.93 31.38
C LYS A 411 14.54 33.93 32.79
N ASP A 412 15.36 32.94 33.12
CA ASP A 412 16.11 32.92 34.37
C ASP A 412 17.08 34.12 34.48
N PRO A 413 17.72 34.36 35.63
CA PRO A 413 18.70 35.45 35.78
C PRO A 413 19.88 35.41 34.81
N HIS A 414 20.08 34.29 34.10
CA HIS A 414 21.11 34.08 33.08
C HIS A 414 20.57 34.17 31.65
N GLY A 415 19.30 34.57 31.48
CA GLY A 415 18.65 34.73 30.18
C GLY A 415 18.14 33.43 29.55
N LYS A 416 18.22 32.29 30.24
CA LYS A 416 17.74 30.99 29.74
C LYS A 416 16.23 30.88 29.93
N PRO A 417 15.47 30.44 28.90
CA PRO A 417 14.03 30.27 29.03
C PRO A 417 13.67 29.19 30.06
N VAL A 418 12.82 29.55 31.01
CA VAL A 418 12.17 28.62 31.95
C VAL A 418 10.80 28.26 31.41
N TYR A 419 10.54 26.96 31.31
CA TYR A 419 9.29 26.42 30.80
C TYR A 419 8.42 25.89 31.94
N TYR A 420 7.11 26.08 31.82
CA TYR A 420 6.11 25.46 32.69
C TYR A 420 5.28 24.49 31.87
N ASP A 421 5.21 23.24 32.36
CA ASP A 421 4.43 22.18 31.76
C ASP A 421 3.13 22.03 32.55
N ARG A 422 2.01 22.21 31.86
CA ARG A 422 0.68 22.03 32.43
C ARG A 422 0.08 20.74 31.89
N PRO A 423 -0.42 19.82 32.74
CA PRO A 423 -1.21 18.69 32.27
C PRO A 423 -2.39 19.17 31.44
N LEU A 424 -2.68 18.43 30.39
CA LEU A 424 -3.83 18.67 29.56
C LEU A 424 -5.13 18.45 30.37
N PRO A 425 -6.16 19.30 30.26
CA PRO A 425 -7.40 19.12 31.00
C PRO A 425 -8.13 17.83 30.59
N ASP A 426 -8.73 17.16 31.57
CA ASP A 426 -9.60 16.01 31.33
C ASP A 426 -10.89 16.43 30.60
N GLY A 427 -11.54 15.48 29.91
CA GLY A 427 -12.83 15.72 29.25
C GLY A 427 -12.77 16.57 27.97
N CYS A 428 -11.57 16.84 27.45
CA CYS A 428 -11.34 17.54 26.18
C CYS A 428 -11.12 16.58 25.00
N GLU A 429 -11.63 15.36 25.11
CA GLU A 429 -11.49 14.30 24.12
C GLU A 429 -12.83 13.64 23.80
N VAL A 430 -12.95 13.21 22.56
CA VAL A 430 -14.05 12.40 22.05
C VAL A 430 -13.44 11.15 21.50
N VAL A 431 -13.86 10.00 22.01
CA VAL A 431 -13.47 8.69 21.50
C VAL A 431 -14.76 7.92 21.25
N GLU A 432 -14.93 7.49 20.01
CA GLU A 432 -16.02 6.64 19.54
C GLU A 432 -15.39 5.46 18.80
N TYR A 433 -15.82 4.25 19.14
CA TYR A 433 -15.29 3.05 18.50
C TYR A 433 -16.35 1.97 18.47
N LYS A 434 -16.20 1.06 17.52
CA LYS A 434 -17.06 -0.11 17.41
C LYS A 434 -16.69 -1.10 18.52
N THR A 435 -17.64 -1.41 19.41
CA THR A 435 -17.44 -2.31 20.57
C THR A 435 -17.74 -3.77 20.26
N THR A 436 -18.49 -4.03 19.19
CA THR A 436 -18.82 -5.38 18.71
C THR A 436 -18.25 -5.59 17.31
N PRO A 437 -17.89 -6.81 16.89
CA PRO A 437 -17.44 -7.05 15.53
C PRO A 437 -18.45 -6.54 14.49
N TRP A 438 -17.97 -6.21 13.30
CA TRP A 438 -18.83 -6.09 12.13
C TRP A 438 -19.47 -7.44 11.83
N THR A 439 -20.69 -7.45 11.30
CA THR A 439 -21.37 -8.69 10.94
C THR A 439 -20.73 -9.34 9.71
N SER A 440 -20.06 -8.54 8.86
CA SER A 440 -19.40 -8.95 7.60
C SER A 440 -20.36 -9.47 6.52
N THR A 441 -21.64 -9.65 6.84
CA THR A 441 -22.68 -10.22 5.98
C THR A 441 -23.91 -9.33 5.83
N ASP A 442 -24.27 -8.54 6.85
CA ASP A 442 -25.40 -7.62 6.80
C ASP A 442 -24.88 -6.20 6.53
N TYR A 443 -24.85 -5.83 5.26
CA TYR A 443 -24.37 -4.52 4.85
C TYR A 443 -25.23 -3.36 5.36
N PRO A 444 -26.57 -3.40 5.26
CA PRO A 444 -27.42 -2.38 5.87
C PRO A 444 -27.14 -2.18 7.36
N GLU A 445 -27.04 -3.27 8.14
CA GLU A 445 -26.74 -3.19 9.58
C GLU A 445 -25.37 -2.57 9.84
N ASP A 446 -24.33 -3.07 9.19
CA ASP A 446 -22.97 -2.56 9.38
C ASP A 446 -22.83 -1.11 8.92
N THR A 447 -23.52 -0.72 7.84
CA THR A 447 -23.54 0.66 7.34
C THR A 447 -24.31 1.59 8.28
N ALA A 448 -25.42 1.14 8.87
CA ALA A 448 -26.12 1.88 9.90
C ALA A 448 -25.26 2.03 11.17
N ALA A 449 -24.55 0.98 11.57
CA ALA A 449 -23.66 1.01 12.74
C ALA A 449 -22.44 1.92 12.54
N GLU A 450 -21.82 1.90 11.36
CA GLU A 450 -20.75 2.83 10.97
C GLU A 450 -21.27 4.27 10.95
N GLY A 451 -22.44 4.51 10.37
CA GLY A 451 -23.09 5.83 10.36
C GLY A 451 -23.38 6.34 11.77
N GLU A 452 -23.89 5.50 12.65
CA GLU A 452 -24.16 5.84 14.06
C GLU A 452 -22.86 6.13 14.84
N LEU A 453 -21.77 5.41 14.57
CA LEU A 453 -20.45 5.73 15.12
C LEU A 453 -19.99 7.12 14.68
N ILE A 454 -20.01 7.40 13.38
CA ILE A 454 -19.57 8.68 12.79
C ILE A 454 -20.45 9.83 13.30
N ARG A 455 -21.77 9.64 13.34
CA ARG A 455 -22.74 10.64 13.81
C ARG A 455 -22.50 10.99 15.28
N ARG A 456 -22.44 9.99 16.16
CA ARG A 456 -22.15 10.20 17.60
C ARG A 456 -20.83 10.93 17.80
N PHE A 457 -19.82 10.59 17.00
CA PHE A 457 -18.52 11.26 17.03
C PHE A 457 -18.65 12.75 16.69
N PHE A 458 -19.29 13.09 15.57
CA PHE A 458 -19.44 14.49 15.16
C PHE A 458 -20.34 15.29 16.11
N ASP A 459 -21.40 14.70 16.66
CA ASP A 459 -22.27 15.34 17.63
C ASP A 459 -21.49 15.71 18.90
N ARG A 460 -20.73 14.75 19.44
CA ARG A 460 -19.87 14.98 20.62
C ARG A 460 -18.74 15.96 20.33
N LEU A 461 -18.11 15.86 19.16
CA LEU A 461 -17.03 16.77 18.78
C LEU A 461 -17.53 18.20 18.61
N SER A 462 -18.67 18.39 17.97
CA SER A 462 -19.28 19.73 17.79
C SER A 462 -19.65 20.35 19.14
N GLY A 463 -20.25 19.55 20.04
CA GLY A 463 -20.53 19.99 21.41
C GLY A 463 -19.27 20.37 22.20
N LEU A 464 -18.20 19.59 22.05
CA LEU A 464 -16.91 19.89 22.64
C LEU A 464 -16.30 21.18 22.07
N ILE A 465 -16.28 21.35 20.75
CA ILE A 465 -15.78 22.57 20.09
C ILE A 465 -16.58 23.79 20.57
N ALA A 466 -17.92 23.70 20.62
CA ALA A 466 -18.77 24.79 21.09
C ALA A 466 -18.47 25.17 22.54
N ARG A 467 -18.28 24.17 23.42
CA ARG A 467 -17.92 24.39 24.82
C ARG A 467 -16.56 25.09 24.97
N GLU A 468 -15.56 24.66 24.22
CA GLU A 468 -14.20 25.24 24.28
C GLU A 468 -14.10 26.61 23.56
N ALA A 469 -14.95 26.86 22.56
CA ALA A 469 -15.07 28.16 21.89
C ALA A 469 -15.76 29.20 22.77
N GLY A 470 -16.75 28.79 23.57
CA GLY A 470 -17.57 29.70 24.38
C GLY A 470 -18.50 30.54 23.51
N SER A 471 -18.64 31.83 23.83
CA SER A 471 -19.54 32.76 23.10
C SER A 471 -18.87 33.53 21.97
N GLU A 472 -17.56 33.39 21.77
CA GLU A 472 -16.82 34.13 20.76
C GLU A 472 -16.58 33.27 19.51
N PRO A 473 -16.57 33.86 18.30
CA PRO A 473 -16.13 33.16 17.10
C PRO A 473 -14.63 32.84 17.21
N VAL A 474 -14.30 31.55 17.20
CA VAL A 474 -12.92 31.07 17.30
C VAL A 474 -12.55 30.31 16.02
N PRO A 475 -11.42 30.63 15.37
CA PRO A 475 -10.95 29.82 14.24
C PRO A 475 -10.60 28.41 14.71
N VAL A 476 -11.01 27.42 13.93
CA VAL A 476 -10.77 26.00 14.19
C VAL A 476 -9.80 25.46 13.14
N HIS A 477 -8.87 24.60 13.55
CA HIS A 477 -7.97 23.90 12.62
C HIS A 477 -7.75 22.46 13.05
N PHE A 478 -7.79 21.55 12.08
CA PHE A 478 -7.64 20.12 12.28
C PHE A 478 -6.20 19.65 11.99
N TYR A 479 -5.70 18.75 12.83
CA TYR A 479 -4.43 18.07 12.67
C TYR A 479 -4.71 16.59 12.55
N VAL A 480 -4.38 16.03 11.39
CA VAL A 480 -4.43 14.59 11.12
C VAL A 480 -3.02 14.10 10.88
N TRP A 481 -2.75 12.82 11.10
CA TRP A 481 -1.44 12.27 10.77
C TRP A 481 -1.22 12.30 9.26
N SER A 482 -2.22 11.86 8.49
CA SER A 482 -2.11 11.70 7.04
C SER A 482 -3.41 12.03 6.30
N ARG A 483 -3.30 12.42 5.01
CA ARG A 483 -4.49 12.64 4.16
C ARG A 483 -5.35 11.38 3.99
N SER A 484 -4.76 10.18 4.09
CA SER A 484 -5.50 8.92 4.00
C SER A 484 -6.53 8.75 5.14
N GLU A 485 -6.27 9.29 6.34
CA GLU A 485 -7.25 9.25 7.43
C GLU A 485 -8.51 10.05 7.08
N VAL A 486 -8.32 11.25 6.50
CA VAL A 486 -9.44 12.09 6.04
C VAL A 486 -10.17 11.42 4.88
N GLN A 487 -9.43 10.80 3.95
CA GLN A 487 -10.03 10.05 2.86
C GLN A 487 -10.90 8.89 3.37
N HIS A 488 -10.40 8.09 4.31
CA HIS A 488 -11.16 6.98 4.90
C HIS A 488 -12.42 7.46 5.64
N LEU A 489 -12.33 8.59 6.36
CA LEU A 489 -13.49 9.22 6.99
C LEU A 489 -14.53 9.69 5.96
N ILE A 490 -14.10 10.35 4.87
CA ILE A 490 -14.99 10.76 3.77
C ILE A 490 -15.65 9.54 3.13
N GLU A 491 -14.89 8.48 2.86
CA GLU A 491 -15.40 7.22 2.32
C GLU A 491 -16.45 6.59 3.27
N GLY A 492 -16.22 6.65 4.58
CA GLY A 492 -17.19 6.26 5.61
C GLY A 492 -18.48 7.08 5.57
N CYS A 493 -18.36 8.42 5.54
CA CYS A 493 -19.52 9.30 5.44
C CYS A 493 -20.32 9.07 4.15
N CYS A 494 -19.66 8.96 2.99
CA CYS A 494 -20.33 8.71 1.71
C CYS A 494 -21.13 7.39 1.73
N ARG A 495 -20.59 6.36 2.38
CA ARG A 495 -21.23 5.04 2.48
C ARG A 495 -22.41 5.04 3.44
N ALA A 496 -22.27 5.67 4.60
CA ALA A 496 -23.30 5.67 5.64
C ALA A 496 -24.46 6.65 5.36
N GLY A 497 -24.21 7.74 4.62
CA GLY A 497 -25.26 8.65 4.18
C GLY A 497 -24.74 10.06 3.87
N PRO A 498 -25.23 10.72 2.80
CA PRO A 498 -24.74 12.04 2.36
C PRO A 498 -24.91 13.15 3.41
N GLU A 499 -25.82 13.00 4.36
CA GLU A 499 -26.01 13.90 5.50
C GLU A 499 -24.77 13.99 6.40
N LEU A 500 -23.99 12.91 6.51
CA LEU A 500 -22.74 12.88 7.28
C LEU A 500 -21.60 13.65 6.59
N LEU A 501 -21.76 14.00 5.32
CA LEU A 501 -20.83 14.89 4.62
C LEU A 501 -21.03 16.35 5.04
N GLY A 502 -22.18 16.70 5.63
CA GLY A 502 -22.45 18.05 6.15
C GLY A 502 -21.41 18.49 7.19
N PRO A 503 -21.26 17.75 8.31
CA PRO A 503 -20.23 18.01 9.31
C PRO A 503 -18.81 18.03 8.73
N VAL A 504 -18.47 17.08 7.84
CA VAL A 504 -17.15 17.05 7.21
C VAL A 504 -16.91 18.31 6.37
N ARG A 505 -17.88 18.72 5.55
CA ARG A 505 -17.76 19.93 4.72
C ARG A 505 -17.61 21.18 5.59
N GLN A 506 -18.37 21.27 6.67
CA GLN A 506 -18.34 22.42 7.58
C GLN A 506 -17.06 22.49 8.41
N LEU A 507 -16.51 21.36 8.85
CA LEU A 507 -15.36 21.32 9.74
C LEU A 507 -14.01 21.33 9.00
N PHE A 508 -13.92 20.70 7.83
CA PHE A 508 -12.66 20.56 7.09
C PHE A 508 -12.51 21.55 5.93
N GLY A 509 -13.57 22.27 5.53
CA GLY A 509 -13.52 23.22 4.41
C GLY A 509 -13.21 22.52 3.08
N CYS A 510 -13.87 21.39 2.80
CA CYS A 510 -13.53 20.47 1.70
C CYS A 510 -13.99 20.93 0.30
N ARG A 511 -14.15 22.23 0.02
CA ARG A 511 -14.39 22.72 -1.35
C ARG A 511 -13.06 23.08 -2.02
N GLU A 512 -12.53 22.12 -2.78
CA GLU A 512 -11.30 22.28 -3.55
C GLU A 512 -11.35 23.55 -4.44
N GLY A 513 -10.37 24.44 -4.27
CA GLY A 513 -10.23 25.67 -5.05
C GLY A 513 -11.11 26.86 -4.63
N LEU A 514 -12.05 26.70 -3.69
CA LEU A 514 -12.96 27.78 -3.24
C LEU A 514 -12.83 28.11 -1.74
N GLU A 515 -12.39 27.17 -0.91
CA GLU A 515 -12.25 27.33 0.54
C GLU A 515 -10.82 27.02 1.00
N GLN A 516 -10.35 27.69 2.06
CA GLN A 516 -9.07 27.36 2.68
C GLN A 516 -9.20 26.01 3.37
N GLN A 517 -8.34 25.05 3.04
CA GLN A 517 -8.28 23.76 3.74
C GLN A 517 -8.09 24.00 5.25
N MET A 518 -9.02 23.47 6.04
CA MET A 518 -9.04 23.65 7.51
C MET A 518 -8.35 22.50 8.24
N TYR A 519 -7.54 21.70 7.54
CA TYR A 519 -6.74 20.64 8.14
C TYR A 519 -5.30 20.63 7.63
N SER A 520 -4.40 20.05 8.41
CA SER A 520 -3.02 19.79 8.02
C SER A 520 -2.64 18.34 8.30
N ALA A 521 -1.99 17.71 7.33
CA ALA A 521 -1.38 16.39 7.50
C ALA A 521 0.03 16.55 8.10
N VAL A 522 0.19 16.10 9.35
CA VAL A 522 1.44 16.26 10.11
C VAL A 522 2.59 15.51 9.45
N ARG A 523 2.34 14.33 8.87
CA ARG A 523 3.36 13.53 8.18
C ARG A 523 4.07 14.31 7.07
N GLU A 524 3.33 15.06 6.25
CA GLU A 524 3.90 15.84 5.14
C GLU A 524 4.82 16.95 5.64
N GLU A 525 4.44 17.58 6.75
CA GLU A 525 5.28 18.60 7.38
C GLU A 525 6.57 17.97 7.91
N VAL A 526 6.48 16.81 8.56
CA VAL A 526 7.64 16.08 9.06
C VAL A 526 8.59 15.71 7.93
N ASP A 527 8.07 15.09 6.86
CA ASP A 527 8.84 14.65 5.69
C ASP A 527 9.53 15.81 4.96
N ARG A 528 8.89 16.99 4.95
CA ARG A 528 9.42 18.20 4.29
C ARG A 528 10.46 18.92 5.15
N ARG A 529 10.29 18.93 6.48
CA ARG A 529 11.07 19.79 7.38
C ARG A 529 12.18 19.09 8.11
N TYR A 530 12.14 17.77 8.26
CA TYR A 530 13.11 17.05 9.06
C TYR A 530 13.76 15.95 8.24
N ALA A 531 15.08 15.84 8.37
CA ALA A 531 15.78 14.62 8.05
C ALA A 531 15.61 13.69 9.26
N LEU A 532 15.18 12.45 9.00
CA LEU A 532 14.99 11.42 10.01
C LEU A 532 16.03 10.32 9.80
N GLY A 533 16.65 9.89 10.89
CA GLY A 533 17.61 8.80 10.87
C GLY A 533 16.97 7.43 10.61
N TRP A 534 15.68 7.26 10.88
CA TRP A 534 15.00 5.96 10.83
C TRP A 534 14.30 5.69 9.50
N THR A 535 14.10 4.40 9.19
CA THR A 535 13.40 4.00 7.96
C THR A 535 11.89 4.15 8.11
N GLY A 536 11.39 3.85 9.30
CA GLY A 536 9.97 3.98 9.62
C GLY A 536 9.57 5.46 9.68
N ARG A 537 8.50 5.79 8.96
CA ARG A 537 7.91 7.14 8.93
C ARG A 537 6.46 7.14 9.40
N GLY A 538 6.08 6.15 10.20
CA GLY A 538 4.77 6.10 10.85
C GLY A 538 4.70 7.00 12.08
N LEU A 539 3.49 7.35 12.52
CA LEU A 539 3.26 8.24 13.66
C LEU A 539 4.00 7.76 14.92
N GLY A 540 3.89 6.47 15.25
CA GLY A 540 4.55 5.91 16.43
C GLY A 540 6.08 5.98 16.38
N VAL A 541 6.67 5.88 15.18
CA VAL A 541 8.11 6.07 15.02
C VAL A 541 8.43 7.54 15.21
N VAL A 542 7.81 8.44 14.44
CA VAL A 542 8.10 9.88 14.48
C VAL A 542 7.87 10.50 15.87
N ALA A 543 6.82 10.08 16.58
CA ALA A 543 6.51 10.57 17.91
C ALA A 543 7.40 9.98 19.03
N SER A 544 8.21 8.96 18.72
CA SER A 544 9.19 8.39 19.66
C SER A 544 10.63 8.83 19.37
N LEU A 545 10.84 9.69 18.37
CA LEU A 545 12.15 10.25 18.06
C LEU A 545 12.40 11.44 19.00
N GLU A 546 13.46 11.31 19.80
CA GLU A 546 14.02 12.27 20.80
C GLU A 546 13.14 13.43 21.29
#